data_AF-D8ST54-F1
#
_entry.id   AF-D8ST54-F1
#
_cell.length_a   1.000
_cell.length_b   1.000
_cell.length_c   1.000
_cell.angle_alpha   90.00
_cell.angle_beta   90.00
_cell.angle_gamma   90.00
#
_symmetry.space_group_name_H-M   'P 1'
#
loop_
_entity.id
_entity.type
_entity.pdbx_description
1 polymer ?
#
loop_
_entity_poly.entity_id
_entity_poly.type
_entity_poly.pdbx_seq_one_letter_code
_entity_poly.pdbx_strand_id
1 'polypeptide(L)'
;MILVIMLLLILIPLEAGQFSKTCYNVRLWYHGELWANCEPSKQSSKISLDNYVSNGNGKMAVPGNGFSQYCYLFQIFDINTNNPEDAERPPKGLGAWCKNEHNKDEWSSIVLDDYIENIDGNIQWTGPI
;
A
#
# COMPACT_ATOMS: atom_id res chain seq x y z
N MET A 1 11.11 -49.42 -9.49
CA MET A 1 10.66 -48.26 -10.30
C MET A 1 10.10 -47.24 -9.33
N ILE A 2 10.90 -46.24 -8.94
CA ILE A 2 10.45 -45.17 -8.06
C ILE A 2 10.18 -43.95 -8.93
N LEU A 3 8.92 -43.51 -8.87
CA LEU A 3 8.35 -42.36 -9.52
C LEU A 3 8.96 -41.09 -8.89
N VAL A 4 9.75 -40.34 -9.65
CA VAL A 4 10.22 -39.01 -9.22
C VAL A 4 9.32 -38.00 -9.90
N ILE A 5 8.25 -37.61 -9.21
CA ILE A 5 7.47 -36.43 -9.56
C ILE A 5 8.35 -35.24 -9.20
N MET A 6 8.97 -34.64 -10.21
CA MET A 6 9.69 -33.39 -10.09
C MET A 6 8.65 -32.30 -9.79
N LEU A 7 8.53 -31.93 -8.51
CA LEU A 7 7.70 -30.83 -8.07
C LEU A 7 8.27 -29.55 -8.68
N LEU A 8 7.67 -29.09 -9.77
CA LEU A 8 7.95 -27.78 -10.35
C LEU A 8 7.41 -26.75 -9.35
N LEU A 9 8.26 -26.29 -8.43
CA LEU A 9 8.02 -25.08 -7.67
C LEU A 9 8.04 -23.92 -8.67
N ILE A 10 6.89 -23.62 -9.24
CA ILE A 10 6.65 -22.36 -9.91
C ILE A 10 6.77 -21.32 -8.80
N LEU A 11 7.90 -20.60 -8.75
CA LEU A 11 7.94 -19.28 -8.12
C LEU A 11 6.99 -18.42 -8.94
N ILE A 12 5.70 -18.47 -8.61
CA ILE A 12 4.83 -17.34 -8.86
C ILE A 12 5.49 -16.24 -8.05
N PRO A 13 5.92 -15.11 -8.63
CA PRO A 13 6.26 -13.96 -7.80
C PRO A 13 5.05 -13.79 -6.89
N LEU A 14 5.26 -13.96 -5.58
CA LEU A 14 4.26 -13.54 -4.61
C LEU A 14 4.10 -12.06 -4.93
N GLU A 15 3.04 -11.70 -5.63
CA GLU A 15 2.70 -10.31 -5.91
C GLU A 15 2.45 -9.73 -4.52
N ALA A 16 3.53 -9.21 -3.93
CA ALA A 16 3.55 -8.74 -2.58
C ALA A 16 2.76 -7.46 -2.57
N GLY A 17 1.70 -7.45 -1.76
CA GLY A 17 0.71 -6.39 -1.79
C GLY A 17 -0.32 -6.60 -2.90
N GLN A 18 -1.58 -6.25 -2.56
CA GLN A 18 -2.76 -6.13 -3.43
C GLN A 18 -4.04 -6.02 -2.58
N PHE A 19 -3.96 -5.38 -1.41
CA PHE A 19 -5.11 -5.32 -0.50
C PHE A 19 -6.37 -4.75 -1.18
N SER A 20 -6.23 -3.87 -2.18
CA SER A 20 -7.37 -3.29 -2.91
C SER A 20 -8.26 -4.34 -3.59
N LYS A 21 -7.72 -5.52 -3.89
CA LYS A 21 -8.46 -6.64 -4.51
C LYS A 21 -9.49 -7.26 -3.61
N THR A 22 -9.35 -7.13 -2.29
CA THR A 22 -10.22 -7.77 -1.29
C THR A 22 -10.65 -6.82 -0.19
N CYS A 23 -10.20 -5.57 -0.25
CA CYS A 23 -10.58 -4.50 0.66
C CYS A 23 -11.33 -3.38 -0.06
N TYR A 24 -12.27 -2.76 0.65
CA TYR A 24 -13.11 -1.67 0.18
C TYR A 24 -13.27 -0.60 1.25
N ASN A 25 -13.90 0.52 0.91
CA ASN A 25 -14.03 1.70 1.78
C ASN A 25 -12.68 2.21 2.32
N VAL A 26 -11.65 2.17 1.47
CA VAL A 26 -10.29 2.62 1.81
C VAL A 26 -10.30 4.12 2.10
N ARG A 27 -9.82 4.51 3.29
CA ARG A 27 -9.79 5.89 3.76
C ARG A 27 -8.49 6.15 4.52
N LEU A 28 -8.00 7.39 4.44
CA LEU A 28 -6.92 7.85 5.30
C LEU A 28 -7.50 8.72 6.41
N TRP A 29 -7.12 8.42 7.65
CA TRP A 29 -7.41 9.22 8.84
C TRP A 29 -6.11 9.81 9.38
N TYR A 30 -6.26 10.83 10.23
CA TYR A 30 -5.20 11.55 10.96
C TYR A 30 -3.80 10.92 10.90
N HIS A 31 -2.81 11.68 10.39
CA HIS A 31 -1.39 11.30 10.41
C HIS A 31 -1.05 9.97 9.70
N GLY A 32 -1.67 9.70 8.55
CA GLY A 32 -1.28 8.55 7.72
C GLY A 32 -1.82 7.21 8.20
N GLU A 33 -2.90 7.18 9.00
CA GLU A 33 -3.57 5.93 9.37
C GLU A 33 -4.52 5.49 8.25
N LEU A 34 -4.17 4.43 7.55
CA LEU A 34 -4.99 3.83 6.49
C LEU A 34 -6.00 2.89 7.12
N TRP A 35 -7.27 3.05 6.76
CA TRP A 35 -8.38 2.21 7.18
C TRP A 35 -9.04 1.56 5.97
N ALA A 36 -9.42 0.29 6.11
CA ALA A 36 -10.20 -0.41 5.09
C ALA A 36 -11.08 -1.50 5.72
N ASN A 37 -12.11 -1.92 4.99
CA ASN A 37 -12.89 -3.11 5.31
C ASN A 37 -12.44 -4.22 4.37
N CYS A 38 -12.07 -5.38 4.89
CA CYS A 38 -11.38 -6.41 4.13
C CYS A 38 -12.04 -7.78 4.30
N GLU A 39 -12.32 -8.45 3.19
CA GLU A 39 -12.86 -9.81 3.19
C GLU A 39 -11.81 -10.82 3.73
N PRO A 40 -12.19 -11.86 4.50
CA PRO A 40 -13.56 -12.22 4.90
C PRO A 40 -14.04 -11.53 6.20
N SER A 41 -13.24 -10.66 6.81
CA SER A 41 -13.61 -10.00 8.07
C SER A 41 -14.77 -9.01 7.88
N LYS A 42 -15.63 -8.92 8.89
CA LYS A 42 -16.67 -7.88 8.97
C LYS A 42 -16.19 -6.63 9.72
N GLN A 43 -15.01 -6.68 10.31
CA GLN A 43 -14.44 -5.55 11.06
C GLN A 43 -13.55 -4.71 10.15
N SER A 44 -13.51 -3.41 10.41
CA SER A 44 -12.53 -2.54 9.75
C SER A 44 -11.14 -2.84 10.30
N SER A 45 -10.16 -2.89 9.40
CA SER A 45 -8.74 -3.03 9.70
C SER A 45 -8.01 -1.70 9.46
N LYS A 46 -6.89 -1.50 10.14
CA LYS A 46 -6.11 -0.27 10.05
C LYS A 46 -4.61 -0.51 10.13
N ILE A 47 -3.84 0.37 9.50
CA ILE A 47 -2.37 0.39 9.57
C ILE A 47 -1.87 1.83 9.56
N SER A 48 -0.84 2.12 10.36
CA SER A 48 -0.16 3.41 10.31
C SER A 48 0.95 3.37 9.28
N LEU A 49 0.80 4.15 8.20
CA LEU A 49 1.81 4.27 7.15
C LEU A 49 3.05 5.03 7.64
N ASP A 50 2.92 5.80 8.72
CA ASP A 50 4.01 6.52 9.37
C ASP A 50 5.10 5.58 9.93
N ASN A 51 4.79 4.31 10.12
CA ASN A 51 5.75 3.31 10.55
C ASN A 51 6.63 2.79 9.41
N TYR A 52 6.28 3.05 8.15
CA TYR A 52 6.90 2.41 6.98
C TYR A 52 7.28 3.37 5.84
N VAL A 53 6.75 4.59 5.88
CA VAL A 53 6.99 5.62 4.88
C VAL A 53 7.72 6.80 5.52
N SER A 54 8.81 7.25 4.89
CA SER A 54 9.54 8.47 5.23
C SER A 54 9.32 9.57 4.19
N ASN A 55 9.79 10.78 4.51
CA ASN A 55 9.94 11.87 3.54
C ASN A 55 11.43 12.03 3.17
N GLY A 56 11.83 11.48 2.03
CA GLY A 56 13.14 11.68 1.42
C GLY A 56 13.14 12.92 0.53
N ASN A 57 13.46 14.08 1.11
CA ASN A 57 13.62 15.36 0.40
C ASN A 57 12.40 15.77 -0.47
N GLY A 58 11.19 15.72 0.10
CA GLY A 58 9.95 16.06 -0.60
C GLY A 58 9.32 14.89 -1.35
N LYS A 59 9.87 13.68 -1.22
CA LYS A 59 9.33 12.44 -1.79
C LYS A 59 9.06 11.41 -0.71
N MET A 60 7.86 10.82 -0.73
CA MET A 60 7.54 9.65 0.06
C MET A 60 8.45 8.49 -0.36
N ALA A 61 9.10 7.85 0.60
CA ALA A 61 10.06 6.78 0.37
C ALA A 61 9.83 5.60 1.32
N VAL A 62 10.04 4.40 0.79
CA VAL A 62 9.98 3.12 1.51
C VAL A 62 11.34 2.43 1.36
N PRO A 63 11.90 1.81 2.41
CA PRO A 63 11.43 1.86 3.81
C PRO A 63 11.72 3.21 4.46
N GLY A 64 11.05 3.49 5.59
CA GLY A 64 11.32 4.64 6.42
C GLY A 64 10.20 4.92 7.43
N ASN A 65 10.23 6.06 8.11
CA ASN A 65 9.20 6.42 9.08
C ASN A 65 8.95 7.94 9.15
N GLY A 66 7.75 8.31 9.61
CA GLY A 66 7.38 9.68 9.99
C GLY A 66 7.11 10.62 8.82
N PHE A 67 6.73 10.13 7.63
CA PHE A 67 6.41 11.02 6.51
C PHE A 67 5.31 12.04 6.85
N SER A 68 4.34 11.70 7.71
CA SER A 68 3.22 12.59 8.04
C SER A 68 3.63 13.87 8.77
N GLN A 69 4.85 13.94 9.31
CA GLN A 69 5.40 15.14 9.92
C GLN A 69 5.76 16.22 8.89
N TYR A 70 6.02 15.80 7.65
CA TYR A 70 6.50 16.67 6.58
C TYR A 70 5.56 16.69 5.36
N CYS A 71 4.59 15.79 5.31
CA CYS A 71 3.60 15.69 4.26
C CYS A 71 2.21 16.11 4.74
N TYR A 72 1.39 16.67 3.86
CA TYR A 72 0.05 17.17 4.16
C TYR A 72 -0.86 17.12 2.92
N LEU A 73 -2.16 17.38 3.12
CA LEU A 73 -3.20 17.24 2.08
C LEU A 73 -3.20 15.84 1.43
N PHE A 74 -3.20 14.81 2.28
CA PHE A 74 -3.20 13.43 1.82
C PHE A 74 -4.46 13.08 1.01
N GLN A 75 -4.26 12.31 -0.06
CA GLN A 75 -5.31 11.82 -0.92
C GLN A 75 -5.09 10.34 -1.24
N ILE A 76 -6.11 9.53 -1.00
CA ILE A 76 -6.19 8.19 -1.58
C ILE A 76 -6.80 8.34 -2.97
N PHE A 77 -6.21 7.69 -3.96
CA PHE A 77 -6.70 7.71 -5.34
C PHE A 77 -6.59 6.34 -5.98
N ASP A 78 -7.43 6.12 -6.99
CA ASP A 78 -7.41 4.90 -7.80
C ASP A 78 -6.34 5.04 -8.88
N ILE A 79 -5.49 4.02 -8.99
CA ILE A 79 -4.48 3.94 -10.04
C ILE A 79 -5.14 3.33 -11.26
N ASN A 80 -5.18 4.09 -12.34
CA ASN A 80 -5.68 3.59 -13.61
C ASN A 80 -4.66 2.64 -14.21
N THR A 81 -5.06 1.40 -14.45
CA THR A 81 -4.24 0.40 -15.13
C THR A 81 -4.95 -0.05 -16.40
N ASN A 82 -4.18 -0.63 -17.32
CA ASN A 82 -4.75 -1.26 -18.51
C ASN A 82 -5.20 -2.71 -18.24
N ASN A 83 -5.20 -3.17 -16.98
CA ASN A 83 -5.62 -4.51 -16.62
C ASN A 83 -7.14 -4.56 -16.43
N PRO A 84 -7.88 -5.36 -17.22
CA PRO A 84 -9.33 -5.50 -17.05
C PRO A 84 -9.76 -5.99 -15.66
N GLU A 85 -8.91 -6.77 -14.98
CA GLU A 85 -9.18 -7.28 -13.62
C GLU A 85 -9.16 -6.17 -12.54
N ASP A 86 -8.65 -4.98 -12.88
CA ASP A 86 -8.60 -3.81 -12.01
C ASP A 86 -9.82 -2.90 -12.16
N ALA A 87 -10.69 -3.15 -13.14
CA ALA A 87 -11.81 -2.25 -13.47
C ALA A 87 -12.79 -2.04 -12.31
N GLU A 88 -13.08 -3.08 -11.52
CA GLU A 88 -13.98 -2.99 -10.36
C GLU A 88 -13.23 -2.68 -9.05
N ARG A 89 -11.98 -3.12 -8.95
CA ARG A 89 -11.14 -2.99 -7.76
C ARG A 89 -9.75 -2.48 -8.20
N PRO A 90 -9.62 -1.18 -8.49
CA PRO A 90 -8.36 -0.60 -8.97
C PRO A 90 -7.37 -0.47 -7.82
N PRO A 91 -6.05 -0.67 -8.09
CA PRO A 91 -5.00 -0.47 -7.10
C PRO A 91 -5.06 0.92 -6.47
N LYS A 92 -4.66 1.02 -5.19
CA LYS A 92 -4.73 2.29 -4.46
C LYS A 92 -3.38 2.97 -4.39
N GLY A 93 -3.38 4.27 -4.69
CA GLY A 93 -2.24 5.16 -4.44
C GLY A 93 -2.52 6.09 -3.26
N LEU A 94 -1.44 6.50 -2.59
CA LEU A 94 -1.44 7.62 -1.65
C LEU A 94 -0.66 8.77 -2.27
N GLY A 95 -1.25 9.96 -2.32
CA GLY A 95 -0.64 11.20 -2.76
C GLY A 95 -0.63 12.25 -1.65
N ALA A 96 0.39 13.11 -1.61
CA ALA A 96 0.49 14.21 -0.67
C ALA A 96 1.46 15.29 -1.16
N TRP A 97 1.35 16.49 -0.59
CA TRP A 97 2.39 17.52 -0.68
C TRP A 97 3.38 17.34 0.45
N CYS A 98 4.66 17.22 0.16
CA CYS A 98 5.73 16.96 1.13
C CYS A 98 6.79 18.06 1.05
N LYS A 99 7.26 18.52 2.21
CA LYS A 99 8.33 19.52 2.28
C LYS A 99 9.69 18.91 1.97
N ASN A 100 10.44 19.53 1.07
CA ASN A 100 11.85 19.18 0.84
C ASN A 100 12.78 19.90 1.84
N GLU A 101 14.09 19.67 1.75
CA GLU A 101 15.10 20.24 2.65
C GLU A 101 15.18 21.78 2.60
N HIS A 102 14.62 22.39 1.57
CA HIS A 102 14.51 23.84 1.39
C HIS A 102 13.14 24.40 1.82
N ASN A 103 12.32 23.61 2.52
CA ASN A 103 10.94 23.95 2.91
C ASN A 103 10.00 24.25 1.72
N LYS A 104 10.32 23.76 0.51
CA LYS A 104 9.41 23.85 -0.63
C LYS A 104 8.52 22.62 -0.69
N ASP A 105 7.27 22.84 -1.05
CA ASP A 105 6.28 21.78 -1.16
C ASP A 105 6.42 21.07 -2.51
N GLU A 106 6.54 19.74 -2.46
CA GLU A 106 6.61 18.88 -3.62
C GLU A 106 5.50 17.85 -3.59
N TRP A 107 4.80 17.66 -4.71
CA TRP A 107 3.87 16.55 -4.83
C TRP A 107 4.64 15.23 -4.86
N SER A 108 4.16 14.26 -4.09
CA SER A 108 4.68 12.91 -4.04
C SER A 108 3.54 11.90 -3.98
N SER A 109 3.81 10.69 -4.47
CA SER A 109 2.87 9.57 -4.38
C SER A 109 3.58 8.24 -4.19
N ILE A 110 2.90 7.27 -3.59
CA ILE A 110 3.30 5.86 -3.54
C ILE A 110 2.11 4.97 -3.92
N VAL A 111 2.40 3.80 -4.48
CA VAL A 111 1.42 2.75 -4.74
C VAL A 111 1.29 1.91 -3.46
N LEU A 112 0.13 1.91 -2.81
CA LEU A 112 -0.07 1.20 -1.55
C LEU A 112 -0.18 -0.32 -1.78
N ASP A 113 -0.74 -0.71 -2.93
CA ASP A 113 -0.85 -2.11 -3.33
C ASP A 113 0.50 -2.79 -3.56
N ASP A 114 1.62 -2.06 -3.65
CA ASP A 114 2.96 -2.68 -3.73
C ASP A 114 3.48 -3.14 -2.35
N TYR A 115 2.83 -2.72 -1.26
CA TYR A 115 3.36 -2.88 0.11
C TYR A 115 2.33 -3.37 1.13
N ILE A 116 1.04 -3.42 0.77
CA ILE A 116 -0.04 -3.76 1.69
C ILE A 116 -0.85 -4.91 1.15
N GLU A 117 -0.96 -5.97 1.96
CA GLU A 117 -1.80 -7.13 1.71
C GLU A 117 -3.00 -7.16 2.65
N ASN A 118 -4.02 -7.90 2.23
CA ASN A 118 -5.08 -8.34 3.10
C ASN A 118 -4.81 -9.79 3.53
N ILE A 119 -4.53 -10.00 4.81
CA ILE A 119 -4.34 -11.33 5.40
C ILE A 119 -5.50 -11.59 6.36
N ASP A 120 -6.37 -12.53 5.97
CA ASP A 120 -7.54 -12.96 6.73
C ASP A 120 -8.45 -11.80 7.19
N GLY A 121 -8.64 -10.81 6.31
CA GLY A 121 -9.48 -9.63 6.58
C GLY A 121 -8.77 -8.54 7.37
N ASN A 122 -7.44 -8.57 7.47
CA ASN A 122 -6.62 -7.54 8.11
C ASN A 122 -5.59 -6.99 7.14
N ILE A 123 -5.49 -5.66 7.06
CA ILE A 123 -4.43 -5.02 6.28
C ILE A 123 -3.10 -5.16 7.01
N GLN A 124 -2.07 -5.60 6.28
CA GLN A 124 -0.73 -5.81 6.81
C GLN A 124 0.31 -5.26 5.84
N TRP A 125 1.41 -4.74 6.39
CA TRP A 125 2.56 -4.30 5.60
C TRP A 125 3.40 -5.52 5.21
N THR A 126 3.67 -5.66 3.91
CA THR A 126 4.53 -6.72 3.34
C THR A 126 5.74 -6.15 2.60
N GLY A 127 5.87 -4.83 2.55
CA GLY A 127 7.04 -4.14 2.01
C GLY A 127 8.29 -4.26 2.89
N PRO A 128 9.42 -3.68 2.43
CA PRO A 128 10.65 -3.59 3.21
C PRO A 128 10.44 -2.90 4.58
N ILE A 129 11.22 -3.33 5.58
CA ILE A 129 11.25 -2.80 6.96
C ILE A 129 12.66 -2.30 7.28
#